data_AF-A0A3A9JB48-F1
#
_entry.id   AF-A0A3A9JB48-F1
#
_cell.length_a   1.000
_cell.length_b   1.000
_cell.length_c   1.000
_cell.angle_alpha   90.00
_cell.angle_beta   90.00
_cell.angle_gamma   90.00
#
_symmetry.space_group_name_H-M   'P 1'
#
loop_
_entity.id
_entity.type
_entity.pdbx_description
1 polymer ?
#
loop_
_entity_poly.entity_id
_entity_poly.type
_entity_poly.pdbx_seq_one_letter_code
_entity_poly.pdbx_strand_id
1 'polypeptide(L)'
;MKVQKMKSPPDVAVYEAKLVAEITAWNALEQIDRAALSMCRKELKAMLAASHRRSVACHALAQKCRIYRNFISCAEWNSYQAAHKLANLDCDEPLPF
;
A
#
# COMPACT_ATOMS: atom_id res chain seq x y z
N MET A 1 39.84 27.41 -10.45
CA MET A 1 38.80 26.41 -10.77
C MET A 1 37.94 26.19 -9.53
N LYS A 2 36.66 26.56 -9.56
CA LYS A 2 35.72 26.29 -8.46
C LYS A 2 35.26 24.85 -8.58
N VAL A 3 35.79 23.97 -7.72
CA VAL A 3 35.30 22.59 -7.57
C VAL A 3 33.86 22.68 -7.09
N GLN A 4 32.91 22.37 -7.98
CA GLN A 4 31.51 22.25 -7.61
C GLN A 4 31.40 21.20 -6.51
N LYS A 5 30.85 21.60 -5.36
CA LYS A 5 30.51 20.72 -4.25
C LYS A 5 29.72 19.54 -4.80
N MET A 6 30.30 18.34 -4.79
CA MET A 6 29.51 17.11 -4.86
C MET A 6 28.43 17.23 -3.77
N LYS A 7 27.16 17.16 -4.17
CA LYS A 7 26.04 17.06 -3.22
C LYS A 7 26.41 15.93 -2.27
N SER A 8 26.55 16.24 -0.98
CA SER A 8 26.72 15.24 0.06
C SER A 8 25.71 14.12 -0.19
N PRO A 9 26.13 12.84 -0.18
CA PRO A 9 25.18 11.74 -0.32
C PRO A 9 24.06 11.95 0.70
N PRO A 10 22.78 11.70 0.33
CA PRO A 10 21.70 11.76 1.29
C PRO A 10 22.09 10.86 2.47
N ASP A 11 21.95 11.40 3.68
CA ASP A 11 22.23 10.64 4.90
C ASP A 11 21.41 9.34 4.86
N VAL A 12 22.10 8.21 4.81
CA VAL A 12 21.50 6.88 4.64
C VAL A 12 20.47 6.64 5.74
N ALA A 13 20.77 7.06 6.97
CA ALA A 13 19.86 6.95 8.10
C ALA A 13 18.57 7.78 7.90
N VAL A 14 18.66 8.96 7.29
CA VAL A 14 17.49 9.78 6.95
C VAL A 14 16.65 9.13 5.85
N TYR A 15 17.30 8.47 4.90
CA TYR A 15 16.60 7.77 3.82
C TYR A 15 15.93 6.48 4.32
N GLU A 16 16.61 5.72 5.18
CA GLU A 16 16.09 4.54 5.88
C GLU A 16 14.84 4.89 6.70
N ALA A 17 14.93 5.93 7.54
CA ALA A 17 13.80 6.41 8.34
C ALA A 17 12.60 6.82 7.47
N LYS A 18 12.83 7.40 6.29
CA LYS A 18 11.76 7.71 5.33
C LYS A 18 11.10 6.46 4.78
N LEU A 19 11.87 5.44 4.40
CA LEU A 19 11.31 4.17 3.90
C LEU A 19 10.50 3.46 4.99
N VAL A 20 10.99 3.44 6.24
CA VAL A 20 10.23 2.89 7.37
C VAL A 20 8.92 3.67 7.57
N ALA A 21 8.97 5.00 7.54
CA ALA A 21 7.77 5.83 7.63
C ALA A 21 6.78 5.54 6.49
N GLU A 22 7.27 5.40 5.24
CA GLU A 22 6.44 5.04 4.09
C GLU A 22 5.76 3.67 4.27
N ILE A 23 6.50 2.64 4.69
CA ILE A 23 5.96 1.30 4.97
C ILE A 23 4.85 1.39 6.02
N THR A 24 5.10 2.09 7.13
CA THR A 24 4.08 2.24 8.19
C THR A 24 2.83 2.97 7.70
N ALA A 25 2.98 4.00 6.85
CA ALA A 25 1.86 4.72 6.27
C ALA A 25 1.04 3.85 5.32
N TRP A 26 1.69 3.06 4.44
CA TRP A 26 0.99 2.13 3.54
C TRP A 26 0.27 1.03 4.31
N ASN A 27 0.91 0.46 5.34
CA ASN A 27 0.29 -0.55 6.20
C ASN A 27 -0.93 0.00 6.95
N ALA A 28 -0.87 1.25 7.44
CA ALA A 28 -2.02 1.90 8.07
C ALA A 28 -3.17 2.12 7.08
N LEU A 29 -2.89 2.57 5.86
CA LEU A 29 -3.88 2.73 4.80
C LEU A 29 -4.53 1.39 4.45
N GLU A 30 -3.73 0.33 4.31
CA GLU A 30 -4.20 -1.02 4.04
C GLU A 30 -5.18 -1.51 5.13
N GLN A 31 -4.88 -1.27 6.41
CA GLN A 31 -5.76 -1.63 7.52
C GLN A 31 -7.11 -0.88 7.46
N ILE A 32 -7.08 0.41 7.13
CA ILE A 32 -8.29 1.23 6.94
C ILE A 32 -9.13 0.66 5.78
N ASP A 33 -8.51 0.37 4.64
CA ASP A 33 -9.20 -0.18 3.48
C ASP A 33 -9.74 -1.59 3.73
N ARG A 34 -9.04 -2.43 4.50
CA ARG A 34 -9.54 -3.74 4.93
C ARG A 34 -10.79 -3.61 5.81
N ALA A 35 -10.79 -2.66 6.75
CA ALA A 35 -11.97 -2.38 7.57
C ALA A 35 -13.15 -1.90 6.72
N ALA A 36 -12.91 -0.97 5.79
CA ALA A 36 -13.92 -0.48 4.86
C ALA A 36 -14.47 -1.59 3.93
N LEU A 37 -13.60 -2.47 3.43
CA LEU A 37 -13.98 -3.63 2.63
C LEU A 37 -14.83 -4.62 3.42
N SER A 38 -14.50 -4.85 4.70
CA SER A 38 -15.28 -5.71 5.60
C SER A 38 -16.70 -5.17 5.78
N MET A 39 -16.86 -3.86 6.00
CA MET A 39 -18.18 -3.21 6.07
C MET A 39 -18.92 -3.29 4.72
N CYS A 40 -18.27 -2.96 3.61
CA CYS A 40 -18.86 -3.07 2.26
C CYS A 40 -19.38 -4.47 1.97
N ARG A 41 -18.66 -5.52 2.38
CA ARG A 41 -19.09 -6.91 2.20
C ARG A 41 -20.32 -7.25 3.04
N LYS A 42 -20.42 -6.73 4.27
CA LYS A 42 -21.60 -6.90 5.12
C LYS A 42 -22.83 -6.24 4.49
N GLU A 43 -22.68 -5.00 4.01
CA GLU A 43 -23.74 -4.27 3.30
C GLU A 43 -24.19 -5.02 2.04
N LEU A 44 -23.24 -5.48 1.21
CA LEU A 44 -23.55 -6.23 0.00
C LEU A 44 -24.30 -7.53 0.33
N LYS A 45 -23.90 -8.25 1.38
CA LYS A 45 -24.58 -9.47 1.82
C LYS A 45 -26.02 -9.18 2.26
N ALA A 46 -26.23 -8.12 3.03
CA ALA A 46 -27.57 -7.70 3.45
C ALA A 46 -28.45 -7.31 2.24
N MET A 47 -27.90 -6.56 1.29
CA MET A 47 -28.61 -6.16 0.09
C MET A 47 -28.95 -7.32 -0.85
N LEU A 48 -28.07 -8.31 -0.97
CA LEU A 48 -28.33 -9.53 -1.73
C LEU A 48 -29.40 -10.42 -1.08
N ALA A 49 -29.56 -10.35 0.24
CA ALA A 49 -30.65 -11.03 0.93
C ALA A 49 -31.99 -10.32 0.73
N ALA A 50 -31.98 -8.99 0.61
CA ALA A 50 -33.19 -8.17 0.50
C ALA A 50 -33.63 -7.91 -0.96
N SER A 51 -32.74 -8.02 -1.94
CA SER A 51 -33.01 -7.60 -3.32
C SER A 51 -32.40 -8.53 -4.37
N HIS A 52 -32.91 -8.45 -5.59
CA HIS A 52 -32.36 -9.22 -6.71
C HIS A 52 -30.91 -8.80 -6.99
N ARG A 53 -30.04 -9.79 -7.26
CA ARG A 53 -28.59 -9.58 -7.48
C ARG A 53 -28.24 -8.57 -8.58
N ARG A 54 -29.11 -8.43 -9.59
CA ARG A 54 -28.96 -7.47 -10.69
C ARG A 54 -29.44 -6.05 -10.36
N SER A 55 -29.87 -5.80 -9.13
CA SER A 55 -30.25 -4.45 -8.72
C SER A 55 -29.05 -3.50 -8.80
N VAL A 56 -29.32 -2.24 -9.13
CA VAL A 56 -28.29 -1.19 -9.23
C VAL A 56 -27.52 -1.07 -7.92
N ALA A 57 -28.20 -1.18 -6.78
CA ALA A 57 -27.59 -1.15 -5.45
C ALA A 57 -26.59 -2.30 -5.22
N CYS A 58 -26.93 -3.53 -5.60
CA CYS A 58 -26.02 -4.66 -5.50
C CYS A 58 -24.79 -4.49 -6.40
N HIS A 59 -24.98 -3.99 -7.62
CA HIS A 59 -23.89 -3.71 -8.55
C HIS A 59 -22.95 -2.61 -8.01
N ALA A 60 -23.50 -1.52 -7.48
CA ALA A 60 -22.72 -0.42 -6.91
C ALA A 60 -21.89 -0.88 -5.70
N LEU A 61 -22.47 -1.65 -4.78
CA LEU A 61 -21.75 -2.21 -3.64
C LEU A 61 -20.67 -3.22 -4.08
N ALA A 62 -20.96 -4.06 -5.07
CA ALA A 62 -19.97 -4.98 -5.62
C ALA A 62 -18.78 -4.24 -6.25
N GLN A 63 -19.03 -3.14 -6.96
CA GLN A 63 -18.00 -2.28 -7.52
C GLN A 63 -17.17 -1.60 -6.41
N LYS A 64 -17.82 -1.04 -5.38
CA LYS A 64 -17.16 -0.45 -4.21
C LYS A 64 -16.20 -1.45 -3.54
N CYS A 65 -16.65 -2.69 -3.35
CA CYS A 65 -15.82 -3.74 -2.78
C CYS A 65 -14.65 -4.16 -3.70
N ARG A 66 -14.75 -4.02 -5.03
CA ARG A 66 -13.60 -4.21 -5.95
C ARG A 66 -12.60 -3.06 -5.83
N ILE A 67 -13.07 -1.83 -5.69
CA ILE A 67 -12.21 -0.65 -5.51
C ILE A 67 -11.35 -0.80 -4.25
N TYR A 68 -11.93 -1.15 -3.11
CA TYR A 68 -11.14 -1.35 -1.89
C TYR A 68 -10.12 -2.50 -2.01
N ARG A 69 -10.44 -3.59 -2.73
CA ARG A 69 -9.45 -4.64 -3.01
C ARG A 69 -8.27 -4.09 -3.80
N ASN A 70 -8.53 -3.26 -4.80
CA ASN A 70 -7.47 -2.63 -5.60
C ASN A 70 -6.62 -1.67 -4.75
N PHE A 71 -7.22 -0.92 -3.83
CA PHE A 71 -6.47 -0.06 -2.90
C PHE A 71 -5.58 -0.87 -1.96
N ILE A 72 -6.09 -1.97 -1.39
CA ILE A 72 -5.31 -2.91 -0.58
C ILE A 72 -4.12 -3.45 -1.39
N SER A 73 -4.34 -3.97 -2.59
CA SER A 73 -3.24 -4.50 -3.41
C SER A 73 -2.22 -3.43 -3.81
N CYS A 74 -2.66 -2.18 -4.00
CA CYS A 74 -1.77 -1.05 -4.25
C CYS A 74 -0.91 -0.73 -3.02
N ALA A 75 -1.51 -0.68 -1.83
CA ALA A 75 -0.81 -0.46 -0.58
C ALA A 75 0.20 -1.58 -0.28
N GLU A 76 -0.20 -2.84 -0.46
CA GLU A 76 0.67 -4.01 -0.33
C GLU A 76 1.88 -3.92 -1.29
N TRP A 77 1.64 -3.57 -2.56
CA TRP A 77 2.71 -3.41 -3.56
C TRP A 77 3.68 -2.29 -3.19
N ASN A 78 3.18 -1.12 -2.77
CA ASN A 78 4.03 0.00 -2.41
C ASN A 78 4.83 -0.27 -1.12
N SER A 79 4.21 -0.92 -0.13
CA SER A 79 4.87 -1.38 1.09
C SER A 79 5.99 -2.36 0.77
N TYR A 80 5.73 -3.34 -0.12
CA TYR A 80 6.74 -4.27 -0.61
C TYR A 80 7.90 -3.57 -1.32
N GLN A 81 7.62 -2.62 -2.22
CA GLN A 81 8.66 -1.87 -2.94
C GLN A 81 9.54 -1.03 -1.99
N ALA A 82 8.94 -0.41 -0.97
CA ALA A 82 9.68 0.33 0.04
C ALA A 82 10.53 -0.61 0.92
N ALA A 83 9.99 -1.76 1.32
CA ALA A 83 10.72 -2.79 2.07
C ALA A 83 11.89 -3.38 1.26
N HIS A 84 11.71 -3.59 -0.03
CA HIS A 84 12.78 -4.04 -0.92
C HIS A 84 13.91 -3.01 -1.04
N LYS A 85 13.56 -1.72 -1.15
CA LYS A 85 14.58 -0.64 -1.12
C LYS A 85 15.31 -0.59 0.21
N LEU A 86 14.60 -0.80 1.32
CA LEU A 86 15.18 -0.82 2.66
C LEU A 86 16.19 -1.97 2.80
N ALA A 87 15.82 -3.19 2.38
CA ALA A 87 16.71 -4.34 2.38
C ALA A 87 17.97 -4.11 1.53
N ASN A 88 17.84 -3.41 0.40
CA ASN A 88 18.99 -3.07 -0.45
C ASN A 88 19.90 -1.98 0.14
N LEU A 89 19.46 -1.20 1.14
CA LEU A 89 20.31 -0.23 1.84
C LEU A 89 21.21 -0.93 2.87
N ASP A 90 20.71 -2.00 3.49
CA ASP A 90 21.46 -2.79 4.47
C ASP A 90 22.51 -3.71 3.82
N CYS A 91 22.42 -3.93 2.50
CA CYS A 91 23.33 -4.78 1.75
C CYS A 91 24.56 -4.02 1.22
N ASP A 92 25.56 -3.78 2.09
CA ASP A 92 26.99 -3.69 1.72
C ASP A 92 27.62 -5.09 1.52
N GLU A 93 26.83 -6.17 1.66
CA GLU A 93 27.29 -7.54 1.47
C GLU A 93 27.12 -7.93 -0.01
N PRO A 94 28.20 -8.28 -0.74
CA PRO A 94 28.07 -8.77 -2.10
C PRO A 94 27.26 -10.07 -2.04
N LEU A 95 26.07 -10.06 -2.63
CA LEU A 95 25.32 -11.29 -2.87
C LEU A 95 26.26 -12.28 -3.58
N PRO A 96 26.34 -13.56 -3.16
CA PRO A 96 27.31 -14.52 -3.66
C PRO A 96 26.90 -15.10 -5.02
N PHE A 97 26.42 -14.24 -5.94
CA PHE A 97 26.17 -14.57 -7.34
C PHE A 97 26.38 -13.36 -8.25
#